data_AF-C4XFI3-F1
#
_entry.id   AF-C4XFI3-F1
#
_cell.length_a   1.000
_cell.length_b   1.000
_cell.length_c   1.000
_cell.angle_alpha   90.00
_cell.angle_beta   90.00
_cell.angle_gamma   90.00
#
_symmetry.space_group_name_H-M   'P 1'
#
loop_
_entity.id
_entity.type
_entity.pdbx_description
1 polymer ?
#
loop_
_entity_poly.entity_id
_entity_poly.type
_entity_poly.pdbx_seq_one_letter_code
_entity_poly.pdbx_strand_id
1 'polypeptide(L)'
;MRLCERDADSTKEALIHMIDEHELNINTLTIDNGSENYTLDQINTIKQIYHCDAFNSSQKGRIKNCNKMIRKYRPKSITFDNLTHEWIEIINEKINNFVRHEVDDFPFAMSANQFEKFIQENKHLYPSFYTNLYA
;
A
#
# COMPACT_ATOMS: atom_id res chain seq x y z
N MET A 1 -0.89 -13.41 -2.30
CA MET A 1 0.27 -14.30 -2.54
C MET A 1 1.30 -14.23 -1.39
N ARG A 2 2.01 -15.33 -1.05
CA ARG A 2 3.17 -15.30 -0.13
C ARG A 2 4.46 -15.17 -0.94
N LEU A 3 5.37 -14.30 -0.53
CA LEU A 3 6.72 -14.24 -1.12
C LEU A 3 7.51 -15.48 -0.70
N CYS A 4 8.02 -16.22 -1.68
CA CYS A 4 8.83 -17.41 -1.45
C CYS A 4 10.21 -17.04 -0.87
N GLU A 5 10.83 -16.00 -1.43
CA GLU A 5 12.13 -15.50 -1.01
C GLU A 5 12.13 -13.96 -0.99
N ARG A 6 13.06 -13.37 -0.22
CA ARG A 6 13.27 -11.91 -0.17
C ARG A 6 14.37 -11.50 -1.13
N ASP A 7 14.18 -11.82 -2.40
CA ASP A 7 15.05 -11.42 -3.51
C ASP A 7 14.32 -10.45 -4.46
N ALA A 8 15.07 -9.88 -5.40
CA ALA A 8 14.57 -8.86 -6.30
C ALA A 8 13.50 -9.40 -7.28
N ASP A 9 13.70 -10.60 -7.83
CA ASP A 9 12.80 -11.16 -8.82
C ASP A 9 11.50 -11.65 -8.18
N SER A 10 11.57 -12.31 -7.03
CA SER A 10 10.37 -12.67 -6.24
C SER A 10 9.53 -11.44 -5.91
N THR A 11 10.16 -10.32 -5.57
CA THR A 11 9.47 -9.05 -5.25
C THR A 11 8.82 -8.44 -6.50
N LYS A 12 9.52 -8.46 -7.64
CA LYS A 12 9.01 -7.99 -8.94
C LYS A 12 7.79 -8.79 -9.39
N GLU A 13 7.87 -10.12 -9.39
CA GLU A 13 6.76 -10.99 -9.79
C GLU A 13 5.56 -10.83 -8.86
N ALA A 14 5.79 -10.67 -7.55
CA ALA A 14 4.72 -10.38 -6.61
C ALA A 14 4.01 -9.05 -6.89
N LEU A 15 4.77 -8.01 -7.25
CA LEU A 15 4.19 -6.72 -7.59
C LEU A 15 3.39 -6.78 -8.90
N ILE A 16 3.91 -7.44 -9.93
CA ILE A 16 3.19 -7.66 -11.19
C ILE A 16 1.88 -8.41 -10.93
N HIS A 17 1.94 -9.50 -10.17
CA HIS A 17 0.75 -10.27 -9.81
C HIS A 17 -0.30 -9.41 -9.08
N MET A 18 0.09 -8.55 -8.13
CA MET A 18 -0.83 -7.64 -7.45
C MET A 18 -1.40 -6.56 -8.38
N ILE A 19 -0.60 -6.05 -9.32
CA ILE A 19 -1.07 -5.07 -10.32
C ILE A 19 -2.16 -5.71 -11.19
N ASP A 20 -1.93 -6.93 -11.66
CA ASP A 20 -2.86 -7.65 -12.53
C ASP A 20 -4.11 -8.10 -11.76
N GLU A 21 -3.95 -8.67 -10.55
CA GLU A 21 -5.04 -9.17 -9.70
C GLU A 21 -6.04 -8.07 -9.32
N HIS A 22 -5.55 -6.84 -9.13
CA HIS A 22 -6.35 -5.70 -8.69
C HIS A 22 -6.57 -4.63 -9.77
N GLU A 23 -6.18 -4.90 -11.02
CA GLU A 23 -6.31 -3.99 -12.16
C GLU A 23 -5.74 -2.58 -11.86
N LEU A 24 -4.59 -2.53 -11.20
CA LEU A 24 -4.03 -1.27 -10.70
C LEU A 24 -3.40 -0.44 -11.83
N ASN A 25 -3.85 0.81 -11.96
CA ASN A 25 -3.19 1.78 -12.82
C ASN A 25 -2.23 2.65 -12.00
N ILE A 26 -0.95 2.32 -12.05
CA ILE A 26 0.09 2.99 -11.24
C ILE A 26 0.83 4.03 -12.09
N ASN A 27 0.43 5.29 -11.92
CA ASN A 27 1.13 6.43 -12.53
C ASN A 27 2.56 6.60 -12.00
N THR A 28 2.74 6.46 -10.68
CA THR A 28 4.05 6.64 -10.04
C THR A 28 4.23 5.68 -8.88
N LEU A 29 5.44 5.12 -8.73
CA LEU A 29 5.84 4.34 -7.55
C LEU A 29 7.11 4.93 -6.94
N THR A 30 7.16 5.01 -5.60
CA THR A 30 8.37 5.43 -4.88
C THR A 30 8.94 4.26 -4.10
N ILE A 31 10.20 3.91 -4.34
CA ILE A 31 10.92 2.79 -3.72
C ILE A 31 12.17 3.28 -2.99
N ASP A 32 12.68 2.46 -2.06
CA ASP A 32 13.99 2.69 -1.46
C ASP A 32 15.06 1.83 -2.14
N ASN A 33 16.33 2.11 -1.80
CA ASN A 33 17.49 1.42 -2.37
C ASN A 33 17.72 0.03 -1.76
N GLY A 34 16.66 -0.66 -1.33
CA GLY A 34 16.71 -2.05 -0.89
C GLY A 34 17.09 -2.98 -2.04
N SER A 35 17.92 -3.98 -1.77
CA SER A 35 18.36 -4.94 -2.80
C SER A 35 17.18 -5.74 -3.38
N GLU A 36 16.12 -5.94 -2.59
CA GLU A 36 14.87 -6.57 -3.04
C GLU A 36 14.08 -5.73 -4.06
N ASN A 37 14.39 -4.44 -4.21
CA ASN A 37 13.67 -3.55 -5.12
C ASN A 37 14.44 -3.32 -6.43
N TYR A 38 15.64 -3.90 -6.56
CA TYR A 38 16.58 -3.58 -7.63
C TYR A 38 16.03 -3.83 -9.04
N THR A 39 15.15 -4.81 -9.21
CA THR A 39 14.58 -5.15 -10.53
C THR A 39 13.21 -4.52 -10.78
N LEU A 40 12.67 -3.72 -9.86
CA LEU A 40 11.34 -3.09 -10.01
C LEU A 40 11.30 -2.07 -11.15
N ASP A 41 12.44 -1.45 -11.49
CA ASP A 41 12.56 -0.55 -12.65
C ASP A 41 12.26 -1.25 -14.00
N GLN A 42 12.18 -2.59 -14.03
CA GLN A 42 11.86 -3.38 -15.22
C GLN A 42 10.34 -3.53 -15.45
N ILE A 43 9.49 -3.08 -14.51
CA ILE A 43 8.04 -3.21 -14.61
C ILE A 43 7.48 -2.09 -15.50
N ASN A 44 7.19 -2.44 -16.76
CA ASN A 44 6.76 -1.47 -17.78
C ASN A 44 5.35 -0.90 -17.56
N THR A 45 4.51 -1.52 -16.73
CA THR A 45 3.15 -1.05 -16.45
C THR A 45 3.11 0.16 -15.52
N ILE A 46 4.22 0.47 -14.83
CA ILE A 46 4.35 1.63 -13.95
C ILE A 46 4.96 2.79 -14.76
N LYS A 47 4.25 3.91 -14.89
CA LYS A 47 4.70 5.00 -15.78
C LYS A 47 5.99 5.69 -15.32
N GLN A 48 6.20 5.80 -14.01
CA GLN A 48 7.43 6.39 -13.44
C GLN A 48 7.77 5.81 -12.07
N ILE A 49 9.03 5.42 -11.88
CA ILE A 49 9.56 4.97 -10.60
C ILE A 49 10.51 6.05 -10.05
N TYR A 50 10.39 6.35 -8.76
CA TYR A 50 11.24 7.28 -8.02
C TYR A 50 12.00 6.55 -6.92
N HIS A 51 13.29 6.82 -6.80
CA HIS A 51 14.15 6.27 -5.75
C HIS A 51 14.31 7.29 -4.62
N CYS A 52 14.21 6.81 -3.38
CA CYS A 52 14.48 7.65 -2.21
C CYS A 52 15.97 8.00 -2.13
N ASP A 53 16.27 9.20 -1.63
CA ASP A 53 17.63 9.60 -1.28
C ASP A 53 18.18 8.71 -0.16
N ALA A 54 19.50 8.49 -0.17
CA ALA A 54 20.18 7.76 0.88
C ALA A 54 19.90 8.40 2.25
N PHE A 55 19.56 7.55 3.23
CA PHE A 55 19.22 7.95 4.60
C PHE A 55 17.99 8.87 4.76
N ASN A 56 17.23 9.13 3.68
CA ASN A 56 16.07 10.02 3.72
C ASN A 56 14.76 9.26 3.95
N SER A 57 14.62 8.74 5.15
CA SER A 57 13.51 7.83 5.48
C SER A 57 12.13 8.52 5.57
N SER A 58 12.03 9.85 5.47
CA SER A 58 10.75 10.58 5.48
C SER A 58 10.05 10.56 4.11
N GLN A 59 10.78 10.36 3.01
CA GLN A 59 10.23 10.21 1.66
C GLN A 59 9.27 9.01 1.52
N LYS A 60 9.35 8.05 2.46
CA LYS A 60 8.44 6.90 2.60
C LYS A 60 7.55 6.95 3.84
N GLY A 61 7.14 8.15 4.25
CA GLY A 61 6.33 8.37 5.47
C GLY A 61 5.07 7.50 5.55
N ARG A 62 4.34 7.37 4.43
CA ARG A 62 3.12 6.55 4.37
C ARG A 62 3.38 5.06 4.58
N ILE A 63 4.43 4.51 3.97
CA ILE A 63 4.85 3.11 4.17
C ILE A 63 5.20 2.86 5.65
N LYS A 64 5.91 3.79 6.30
CA LYS A 64 6.21 3.69 7.73
C LYS A 64 4.95 3.67 8.59
N ASN A 65 3.97 4.51 8.28
CA ASN A 65 2.69 4.54 8.98
C ASN A 65 1.90 3.23 8.79
N CYS A 66 1.87 2.66 7.58
CA CYS A 66 1.26 1.35 7.33
C CYS A 66 1.96 0.24 8.13
N ASN A 67 3.29 0.20 8.12
CA ASN A 67 4.06 -0.76 8.91
C ASN A 67 3.81 -0.61 10.42
N LYS A 68 3.61 0.61 10.93
CA LYS A 68 3.23 0.84 12.34
C LYS A 68 1.88 0.23 12.68
N MET A 69 0.92 0.24 11.75
CA MET A 69 -0.40 -0.38 11.94
C MET A 69 -0.32 -1.90 12.02
N ILE A 70 0.42 -2.53 11.11
CA ILE A 70 0.68 -3.98 11.18
C ILE A 70 1.31 -4.34 12.53
N ARG A 71 2.25 -3.52 13.00
CA ARG A 71 2.95 -3.73 14.27
C ARG A 71 2.10 -3.62 15.53
N LYS A 72 0.89 -3.03 15.46
CA LYS A 72 -0.08 -3.07 16.57
C LYS A 72 -0.59 -4.50 16.82
N TYR A 73 -0.63 -5.32 15.78
CA TYR A 73 -1.13 -6.70 15.83
C TYR A 73 0.00 -7.73 15.87
N ARG A 74 1.19 -7.39 15.34
CA ARG A 74 2.37 -8.27 15.34
C ARG A 74 3.66 -7.50 15.66
N PRO A 75 4.25 -7.66 16.86
CA PRO A 75 5.51 -7.03 17.23
C PRO A 75 6.66 -7.39 16.29
N LYS A 76 7.64 -6.47 16.15
CA LYS A 76 8.79 -6.62 15.23
C LYS A 76 9.66 -7.84 15.52
N SER A 77 9.74 -8.29 16.77
CA SER A 77 10.56 -9.42 17.20
C SER A 77 9.95 -10.79 16.88
N ILE A 78 8.73 -10.83 16.35
CA ILE A 78 8.04 -12.08 16.02
C ILE A 78 8.09 -12.30 14.51
N THR A 79 8.56 -13.47 14.08
CA THR A 79 8.59 -13.86 12.66
C THR A 79 7.20 -13.88 12.04
N PHE A 80 7.12 -13.63 10.72
CA PHE A 80 5.91 -13.75 9.91
C PHE A 80 5.75 -15.15 9.28
N ASP A 81 6.72 -16.06 9.47
CA ASP A 81 6.79 -17.33 8.72
C ASP A 81 5.59 -18.27 8.91
N ASN A 82 4.95 -18.20 10.08
CA ASN A 82 3.85 -19.08 10.49
C ASN A 82 2.49 -18.36 10.48
N LEU A 83 2.36 -17.25 9.74
CA LEU A 83 1.08 -16.59 9.58
C LEU A 83 0.22 -17.34 8.57
N THR A 84 -1.02 -17.62 8.97
CA THR A 84 -2.04 -18.16 8.09
C THR A 84 -2.63 -17.05 7.23
N HIS A 85 -3.20 -17.42 6.09
CA HIS A 85 -3.91 -16.47 5.22
C HIS A 85 -5.06 -15.79 5.97
N GLU A 86 -5.85 -16.56 6.71
CA GLU A 86 -6.94 -16.08 7.57
C GLU A 86 -6.47 -14.99 8.55
N TRP A 87 -5.29 -15.18 9.16
CA TRP A 87 -4.73 -14.16 10.06
C TRP A 87 -4.39 -12.85 9.33
N ILE A 88 -3.89 -12.95 8.10
CA ILE A 88 -3.57 -11.78 7.26
C ILE A 88 -4.87 -11.05 6.89
N GLU A 89 -5.91 -11.78 6.50
CA GLU A 89 -7.23 -11.21 6.17
C GLU A 89 -7.84 -10.48 7.38
N ILE A 90 -7.84 -11.11 8.56
CA ILE A 90 -8.34 -10.50 9.80
C ILE A 90 -7.58 -9.21 10.13
N ILE A 91 -6.25 -9.20 9.96
CA ILE A 91 -5.44 -7.99 10.22
C ILE A 91 -5.76 -6.92 9.18
N ASN A 92 -5.89 -7.27 7.90
CA ASN A 92 -6.25 -6.34 6.83
C ASN A 92 -7.61 -5.69 7.10
N GLU A 93 -8.63 -6.50 7.45
CA GLU A 93 -9.95 -6.02 7.81
C GLU A 93 -9.89 -5.05 9.00
N LYS A 94 -9.16 -5.41 10.06
CA LYS A 94 -8.97 -4.55 11.24
C LYS A 94 -8.27 -3.22 10.89
N ILE A 95 -7.24 -3.26 10.04
CA ILE A 95 -6.48 -2.07 9.62
C ILE A 95 -7.36 -1.16 8.74
N ASN A 96 -8.15 -1.75 7.84
CA ASN A 96 -9.00 -1.01 6.90
C ASN A 96 -10.25 -0.43 7.57
N ASN A 97 -10.75 -1.07 8.64
CA ASN A 97 -11.83 -0.57 9.49
C ASN A 97 -11.34 0.26 10.69
N PHE A 98 -10.02 0.44 10.86
CA PHE A 98 -9.48 1.30 11.90
C PHE A 98 -9.74 2.77 11.56
N VAL A 99 -10.57 3.43 12.38
CA VAL A 99 -10.88 4.86 12.24
C VAL A 99 -9.62 5.69 12.44
N ARG A 100 -9.35 6.58 11.48
CA ARG A 100 -8.22 7.50 11.51
C ARG A 100 -8.77 8.92 11.52
N HIS A 101 -8.13 9.76 12.30
CA HIS A 101 -8.28 11.20 12.21
C HIS A 101 -7.17 11.67 11.30
N GLU A 102 -7.45 12.28 10.15
CA GLU A 102 -6.50 13.21 9.53
C GLU A 102 -7.09 14.03 8.38
N VAL A 103 -6.72 15.32 8.42
CA VAL A 103 -6.83 16.44 7.46
C VAL A 103 -8.02 17.40 7.66
N ASP A 104 -7.68 18.70 7.70
CA ASP A 104 -8.55 19.86 7.89
C ASP A 104 -9.76 19.91 6.94
N ASP A 105 -9.64 19.27 5.76
CA ASP A 105 -10.64 19.21 4.71
C ASP A 105 -11.71 18.13 4.91
N PHE A 106 -11.56 17.25 5.91
CA PHE A 106 -12.52 16.18 6.18
C PHE A 106 -12.92 16.15 7.66
N PRO A 107 -14.06 16.78 8.03
CA PRO A 107 -14.38 17.09 9.42
C PRO A 107 -14.74 15.87 10.30
N PHE A 108 -14.80 14.67 9.72
CA PHE A 108 -15.20 13.45 10.44
C PHE A 108 -14.15 12.36 10.33
N ALA A 109 -13.82 11.76 11.48
CA ALA A 109 -12.92 10.62 11.56
C ALA A 109 -13.56 9.40 10.90
N MET A 110 -12.84 8.75 10.00
CA MET A 110 -13.33 7.60 9.25
C MET A 110 -12.24 6.57 9.06
N SER A 111 -12.63 5.31 8.93
CA SER A 111 -11.75 4.24 8.47
C SER A 111 -11.59 4.28 6.94
N ALA A 112 -10.65 3.51 6.40
CA ALA A 112 -10.43 3.46 4.95
C ALA A 112 -11.67 2.97 4.21
N ASN A 113 -12.30 1.89 4.71
CA ASN A 113 -13.52 1.34 4.12
C ASN A 113 -14.70 2.32 4.20
N GLN A 114 -14.85 3.04 5.32
CA GLN A 114 -15.87 4.07 5.45
C GLN A 114 -15.63 5.21 4.47
N PHE A 115 -14.37 5.65 4.32
CA PHE A 115 -14.00 6.72 3.40
C PHE A 115 -14.30 6.32 1.95
N GLU A 116 -13.91 5.12 1.56
CA GLU A 116 -14.20 4.58 0.23
C GLU A 116 -15.71 4.55 -0.04
N LYS A 117 -16.50 4.01 0.88
CA LYS A 117 -17.98 4.00 0.77
C LYS A 117 -18.54 5.41 0.63
N PHE A 118 -18.10 6.34 1.47
CA PHE A 118 -18.54 7.74 1.38
C PHE A 118 -18.20 8.36 0.03
N ILE A 119 -16.98 8.19 -0.44
CA ILE A 119 -16.55 8.76 -1.72
C ILE A 119 -17.36 8.13 -2.86
N GLN A 120 -17.68 6.84 -2.81
CA GLN A 120 -18.54 6.14 -3.79
C GLN A 120 -19.96 6.71 -3.82
N GLU A 121 -20.58 6.84 -2.65
CA GLU A 121 -21.93 7.42 -2.51
C GLU A 121 -21.97 8.90 -2.94
N ASN A 122 -20.87 9.64 -2.73
CA ASN A 122 -20.74 11.06 -3.04
C ASN A 122 -19.91 11.34 -4.30
N LYS A 123 -19.82 10.39 -5.24
CA LYS A 123 -18.99 10.50 -6.44
C LYS A 123 -19.26 11.76 -7.28
N HIS A 124 -20.51 12.22 -7.28
CA HIS A 124 -20.95 13.45 -7.94
C HIS A 124 -20.33 14.73 -7.35
N LEU A 125 -19.97 14.72 -6.06
CA LEU A 125 -19.32 15.84 -5.38
C LEU A 125 -17.81 15.87 -5.61
N TYR A 126 -17.20 14.72 -5.93
CA TYR A 126 -15.75 14.57 -6.09
C TYR A 126 -15.35 13.94 -7.43
N PRO A 127 -15.81 14.49 -8.58
CA PRO A 127 -15.59 13.87 -9.89
C PRO A 127 -14.10 13.75 -10.26
N SER A 128 -13.26 14.71 -9.84
CA SER A 128 -11.81 14.71 -10.09
C SER A 128 -11.05 13.61 -9.34
N PHE A 129 -11.60 13.11 -8.23
CA PHE A 129 -10.99 12.01 -7.47
C PHE A 129 -11.03 10.71 -8.28
N TYR A 130 -12.09 10.51 -9.08
CA TYR A 130 -12.29 9.31 -9.89
C TYR A 130 -11.61 9.35 -11.25
N THR A 131 -11.42 10.53 -11.84
CA THR A 131 -10.72 10.66 -13.12
C THR A 131 -9.24 10.31 -13.03
N ASN A 132 -8.65 10.36 -11.83
CA ASN A 132 -7.23 10.03 -11.59
C ASN A 132 -7.00 8.60 -11.04
N LEU A 133 -8.06 7.88 -10.66
CA LEU A 133 -7.99 6.49 -10.20
C LEU A 133 -8.08 5.46 -11.34
N TYR A 134 -8.53 5.88 -12.53
CA TYR A 134 -8.75 5.01 -13.70
C TYR A 134 -8.06 5.52 -14.99
N ALA A 135 -7.02 6.37 -14.88
CA ALA A 135 -6.27 6.96 -16.01
C ALA A 135 -4.75 6.74 -15.90
#